data_AF-T2M4P5-F1
#
_entry.id   AF-T2M4P5-F1
#
_cell.length_a   1.000
_cell.length_b   1.000
_cell.length_c   1.000
_cell.angle_alpha   90.00
_cell.angle_beta   90.00
_cell.angle_gamma   90.00
#
_symmetry.space_group_name_H-M   'P 1'
#
loop_
_entity.id
_entity.type
_entity.pdbx_description
1 polymer ?
#
loop_
_entity_poly.entity_id
_entity_poly.type
_entity_poly.pdbx_seq_one_letter_code
_entity_poly.pdbx_strand_id
1 'polypeptide(L)'
;MADLTPNNAELSENIFDIIKNMALAHEMVISDNFKFNHISEQPEAANSLEKTVHDIVHAAFWDILQSEVLSEPPKYEKAFMLLMEMKQMILELVPSKQSSLLQEIQETLDQELIFQQIANNAFDIVSLGNFVLETLSKLCAPVRDDDIKKLRNTQEIIPLLRGILELLNLMKIDLANYQLKALKPVLIQEAVSYEREKFEEYMKVNPEGLTMTKLWLLETLQNLAKKVNVQELDCEMVTINAFLSLMEFKEEMIYPETLLLDECRLQALADSFDKLSFISAIMTLYVNFIGAGEDLKLLDKIKEEILIIFGNNE
;
A
#
# COMPACT_ATOMS: atom_id res chain seq x y z
N MET A 1 -12.36 -7.76 -46.41
CA MET A 1 -11.39 -8.11 -45.37
C MET A 1 -10.76 -6.81 -44.95
N ALA A 2 -11.34 -6.18 -43.92
CA ALA A 2 -10.82 -4.95 -43.35
C ALA A 2 -9.94 -5.35 -42.18
N ASP A 3 -8.66 -5.03 -42.26
CA ASP A 3 -7.69 -5.19 -41.18
C ASP A 3 -8.15 -4.36 -39.99
N LEU A 4 -8.60 -5.06 -38.94
CA LEU A 4 -8.71 -4.53 -37.59
C LEU A 4 -7.29 -4.50 -37.01
N THR A 5 -6.54 -3.45 -37.33
CA THR A 5 -5.42 -3.07 -36.47
C THR A 5 -6.03 -2.57 -35.15
N PRO A 6 -5.63 -3.10 -33.98
CA PRO A 6 -6.14 -2.58 -32.72
C PRO A 6 -5.73 -1.11 -32.61
N ASN A 7 -6.66 -0.28 -32.17
CA ASN A 7 -6.47 1.15 -32.05
C ASN A 7 -5.27 1.42 -31.10
N ASN A 8 -4.27 2.20 -31.51
CA ASN A 8 -3.04 2.41 -30.72
C ASN A 8 -3.31 2.92 -29.28
N ALA A 9 -4.44 3.61 -29.07
CA ALA A 9 -4.89 4.04 -27.75
C ALA A 9 -5.32 2.86 -26.85
N GLU A 10 -6.07 1.91 -27.39
CA GLU A 10 -6.54 0.71 -26.66
C GLU A 10 -5.37 -0.22 -26.30
N LEU A 11 -4.37 -0.32 -27.19
CA LEU A 11 -3.11 -1.03 -26.91
C LEU A 11 -2.32 -0.35 -25.78
N SER A 12 -2.23 0.98 -25.78
CA SER A 12 -1.50 1.73 -24.74
C SER A 12 -2.18 1.67 -23.36
N GLU A 13 -3.52 1.70 -23.32
CA GLU A 13 -4.32 1.59 -22.10
C GLU A 13 -4.19 0.18 -21.49
N ASN A 14 -4.22 -0.85 -22.35
CA ASN A 14 -4.01 -2.23 -21.93
C ASN A 14 -2.58 -2.48 -21.39
N ILE A 15 -1.54 -1.92 -22.02
CA ILE A 15 -0.17 -2.00 -21.49
C ILE A 15 -0.06 -1.34 -20.12
N PHE A 16 -0.67 -0.16 -19.95
CA PHE A 16 -0.64 0.57 -18.68
C PHE A 16 -1.27 -0.24 -17.55
N ASP A 17 -2.42 -0.87 -17.81
CA ASP A 17 -3.10 -1.72 -16.83
C ASP A 17 -2.29 -2.97 -16.48
N ILE A 18 -1.65 -3.61 -17.46
CA ILE A 18 -0.75 -4.76 -17.23
C ILE A 18 0.40 -4.35 -16.31
N ILE A 19 1.09 -3.25 -16.62
CA ILE A 19 2.22 -2.76 -15.82
C ILE A 19 1.77 -2.38 -14.42
N LYS A 20 0.64 -1.68 -14.27
CA LYS A 20 0.11 -1.26 -12.97
C LYS A 20 -0.24 -2.46 -12.09
N ASN A 21 -0.91 -3.47 -12.65
CA ASN A 21 -1.27 -4.68 -11.91
C ASN A 21 -0.05 -5.50 -11.54
N MET A 22 0.93 -5.63 -12.44
CA MET A 22 2.20 -6.29 -12.16
C MET A 22 2.99 -5.57 -11.07
N ALA A 23 3.12 -4.25 -11.15
CA ALA A 23 3.77 -3.42 -10.14
C ALA A 23 3.10 -3.57 -8.76
N LEU A 24 1.77 -3.54 -8.73
CA LEU A 24 1.02 -3.73 -7.48
C LEU A 24 1.26 -5.12 -6.88
N ALA A 25 1.18 -6.18 -7.68
CA ALA A 25 1.42 -7.55 -7.23
C ALA A 25 2.85 -7.74 -6.69
N HIS A 26 3.84 -7.18 -7.39
CA HIS A 26 5.24 -7.19 -7.02
C HIS A 26 5.46 -6.48 -5.66
N GLU A 27 4.91 -5.28 -5.49
CA GLU A 27 5.00 -4.53 -4.24
C GLU A 27 4.29 -5.23 -3.08
N MET A 28 3.12 -5.84 -3.30
CA MET A 28 2.40 -6.62 -2.28
C MET A 28 3.23 -7.80 -1.74
N VAL A 29 4.05 -8.40 -2.60
CA VAL A 29 4.85 -9.58 -2.26
C VAL A 29 6.18 -9.18 -1.62
N ILE A 30 6.91 -8.25 -2.22
CA ILE A 30 8.30 -7.97 -1.82
C ILE A 30 8.38 -6.92 -0.72
N SER A 31 7.52 -5.90 -0.74
CA SER A 31 7.57 -4.85 0.28
C SER A 31 6.96 -5.35 1.60
N ASP A 32 7.79 -5.51 2.62
CA ASP A 32 7.35 -5.94 3.97
C ASP A 32 6.45 -4.93 4.66
N ASN A 33 6.58 -3.67 4.29
CA ASN A 33 5.78 -2.56 4.82
C ASN A 33 4.57 -2.23 3.94
N PHE A 34 4.29 -3.00 2.89
CA PHE A 34 3.14 -2.72 2.03
C PHE A 34 1.85 -2.77 2.83
N LYS A 35 1.09 -1.68 2.78
CA LYS A 35 -0.23 -1.54 3.38
C LYS A 35 -1.10 -0.71 2.45
N PHE A 36 -2.38 -1.08 2.38
CA PHE A 36 -3.39 -0.19 1.86
C PHE A 36 -3.52 1.01 2.79
N ASN A 37 -3.38 2.20 2.22
CA ASN A 37 -3.57 3.48 2.91
C ASN A 37 -4.98 4.00 2.64
N HIS A 38 -5.46 4.89 3.50
CA HIS A 38 -6.75 5.53 3.28
C HIS A 38 -6.65 6.48 2.08
N ILE A 39 -7.73 6.61 1.30
CA ILE A 39 -7.79 7.46 0.10
C ILE A 39 -7.39 8.92 0.43
N SER A 40 -7.66 9.36 1.66
CA SER A 40 -7.27 10.69 2.16
C SER A 40 -5.77 10.90 2.33
N GLU A 41 -4.96 9.84 2.38
CA GLU A 41 -3.51 9.89 2.57
C GLU A 41 -2.74 9.89 1.24
N GLN A 42 -3.42 9.80 0.10
CA GLN A 42 -2.78 9.88 -1.21
C GLN A 42 -2.50 11.34 -1.60
N PRO A 43 -1.22 11.75 -1.74
CA PRO A 43 -0.84 13.14 -1.97
C PRO A 43 -1.31 13.70 -3.32
N GLU A 44 -1.53 12.83 -4.31
CA GLU A 44 -1.89 13.23 -5.69
C GLU A 44 -3.33 13.69 -5.84
N ALA A 45 -4.23 13.36 -4.90
CA ALA A 45 -5.63 13.77 -4.94
C ALA A 45 -5.88 15.16 -4.32
N ALA A 46 -4.89 15.77 -3.66
CA ALA A 46 -5.11 16.94 -2.81
C ALA A 46 -5.70 18.17 -3.53
N ASN A 47 -5.46 18.33 -4.84
CA ASN A 47 -5.91 19.47 -5.64
C ASN A 47 -6.73 19.08 -6.90
N SER A 48 -7.31 17.87 -6.92
CA SER A 48 -8.14 17.43 -8.05
C SER A 48 -9.54 18.05 -7.98
N LEU A 49 -10.12 18.33 -9.15
CA LEU A 49 -11.55 18.67 -9.27
C LEU A 49 -12.42 17.56 -8.69
N GLU A 50 -12.01 16.30 -8.84
CA GLU A 50 -12.73 15.14 -8.31
C GLU A 50 -12.83 15.19 -6.79
N LYS A 51 -11.74 15.50 -6.09
CA LYS A 51 -11.74 15.67 -4.63
C LYS A 51 -12.64 16.83 -4.21
N THR A 52 -12.59 17.95 -4.93
CA THR A 52 -13.43 19.11 -4.63
C THR A 52 -14.93 18.75 -4.78
N VAL A 53 -15.29 18.05 -5.86
CA VAL A 53 -16.66 17.57 -6.08
C VAL A 53 -17.06 16.57 -5.00
N HIS A 54 -16.17 15.63 -4.65
CA HIS A 54 -16.40 14.66 -3.60
C HIS A 54 -16.67 15.34 -2.25
N ASP A 55 -15.81 16.27 -1.83
CA ASP A 55 -15.94 17.02 -0.58
C ASP A 55 -17.24 17.82 -0.53
N ILE A 56 -17.63 18.48 -1.64
CA ILE A 56 -18.89 19.24 -1.74
C ILE A 56 -20.09 18.31 -1.60
N VAL A 57 -20.09 17.16 -2.29
CA VAL A 57 -21.21 16.20 -2.24
C VAL A 57 -21.34 15.61 -0.84
N HIS A 58 -20.22 15.24 -0.21
CA HIS A 58 -20.21 14.73 1.16
C HIS A 58 -20.70 15.79 2.15
N ALA A 59 -20.26 17.05 2.02
CA ALA A 59 -20.74 18.15 2.87
C ALA A 59 -22.26 18.35 2.70
N ALA A 60 -22.75 18.39 1.47
CA ALA A 60 -24.18 18.56 1.18
C ALA A 60 -25.03 17.42 1.76
N PHE A 61 -24.54 16.17 1.73
CA PHE A 61 -25.23 15.05 2.36
C PHE A 61 -25.42 15.27 3.87
N TRP A 62 -24.38 15.69 4.58
CA TRP A 62 -24.44 15.94 6.02
C TRP A 62 -25.33 17.15 6.36
N ASP A 63 -25.29 18.21 5.55
CA ASP A 63 -26.16 19.38 5.71
C ASP A 63 -27.65 19.00 5.57
N ILE A 64 -27.99 18.18 4.57
CA ILE A 64 -29.36 17.68 4.38
C ILE A 64 -29.77 16.80 5.56
N LEU A 65 -28.92 15.86 5.97
CA LEU A 65 -29.21 14.94 7.08
C LEU A 65 -29.41 15.73 8.39
N GLN A 66 -28.59 16.75 8.65
CA GLN A 66 -28.76 17.64 9.79
C GLN A 66 -30.08 18.43 9.71
N SER A 67 -30.42 18.96 8.53
CA SER A 67 -31.69 19.67 8.32
C SER A 67 -32.92 18.78 8.51
N GLU A 68 -32.85 17.49 8.15
CA GLU A 68 -33.93 16.53 8.34
C GLU A 68 -34.14 16.19 9.82
N VAL A 69 -33.06 15.94 10.56
CA VAL A 69 -33.13 15.59 11.98
C VAL A 69 -33.60 16.79 12.83
N LEU A 70 -33.26 18.02 12.44
CA LEU A 70 -33.67 19.24 13.13
C LEU A 70 -35.05 19.78 12.69
N SER A 71 -35.69 19.21 11.67
CA SER A 71 -37.01 19.69 11.23
C SER A 71 -38.11 19.35 12.23
N GLU A 72 -39.20 20.13 12.23
CA GLU A 72 -40.40 19.84 13.02
C GLU A 72 -41.59 19.50 12.09
N PRO A 73 -42.09 18.25 12.04
CA PRO A 73 -41.58 17.05 12.73
C PRO A 73 -40.25 16.53 12.13
N PRO A 74 -39.45 15.78 12.90
CA PRO A 74 -38.16 15.28 12.44
C PRO A 74 -38.34 14.24 11.33
N LYS A 75 -37.48 14.31 10.33
CA LYS A 75 -37.42 13.34 9.23
C LYS A 75 -36.14 12.52 9.37
N TYR A 76 -36.22 11.26 8.98
CA TYR A 76 -35.12 10.31 9.14
C TYR A 76 -34.79 9.55 7.85
N GLU A 77 -35.18 10.08 6.68
CA GLU A 77 -34.96 9.39 5.40
C GLU A 77 -33.47 9.16 5.12
N LYS A 78 -32.64 10.22 5.26
CA LYS A 78 -31.19 10.09 5.05
C LYS A 78 -30.50 9.32 6.17
N ALA A 79 -30.94 9.52 7.41
CA ALA A 79 -30.43 8.76 8.55
C ALA A 79 -30.68 7.25 8.39
N PHE A 80 -31.86 6.86 7.91
CA PHE A 80 -32.20 5.48 7.61
C PHE A 80 -31.30 4.87 6.54
N MET A 81 -31.11 5.56 5.41
CA MET A 81 -30.22 5.10 4.34
C MET A 81 -28.79 4.89 4.86
N LEU A 82 -28.27 5.86 5.63
CA LEU A 82 -26.94 5.78 6.23
C LEU A 82 -26.81 4.59 7.20
N LEU A 83 -27.81 4.36 8.04
CA LEU A 83 -27.81 3.24 8.98
C LEU A 83 -27.84 1.88 8.26
N MET A 84 -28.59 1.77 7.15
CA MET A 84 -28.60 0.55 6.34
C MET A 84 -27.25 0.31 5.64
N GLU A 85 -26.60 1.38 5.18
CA GLU A 85 -25.24 1.30 4.63
C GLU A 85 -24.23 0.88 5.71
N MET A 86 -24.29 1.50 6.89
CA MET A 86 -23.46 1.10 8.04
C MET A 86 -23.70 -0.36 8.43
N LYS A 87 -24.95 -0.81 8.48
CA LYS A 87 -25.29 -2.22 8.73
C LYS A 87 -24.56 -3.13 7.73
N GLN A 88 -24.64 -2.83 6.45
CA GLN A 88 -23.99 -3.62 5.41
C GLN A 88 -22.47 -3.66 5.59
N MET A 89 -21.85 -2.51 5.88
CA MET A 89 -20.42 -2.44 6.15
C MET A 89 -20.01 -3.24 7.39
N ILE A 90 -20.80 -3.18 8.47
CA ILE A 90 -20.53 -3.98 9.68
C ILE A 90 -20.61 -5.47 9.36
N LEU A 91 -21.64 -5.90 8.61
CA LEU A 91 -21.79 -7.31 8.23
C LEU A 91 -20.61 -7.83 7.38
N GLU A 92 -20.03 -6.98 6.52
CA GLU A 92 -18.81 -7.30 5.76
C GLU A 92 -17.56 -7.45 6.65
N LEU A 93 -17.52 -6.74 7.77
CA LEU A 93 -16.39 -6.79 8.73
C LEU A 93 -16.48 -7.99 9.67
N VAL A 94 -17.68 -8.50 9.95
CA VAL A 94 -17.89 -9.59 10.90
C VAL A 94 -17.48 -10.94 10.30
N PRO A 95 -16.56 -11.70 10.93
CA PRO A 95 -16.21 -13.03 10.46
C PRO A 95 -17.44 -13.97 10.47
N SER A 96 -17.60 -14.76 9.41
CA SER A 96 -18.73 -15.70 9.23
C SER A 96 -18.91 -16.73 10.36
N LYS A 97 -17.90 -16.91 11.22
CA LYS A 97 -17.91 -17.81 12.38
C LYS A 97 -18.66 -17.25 13.59
N GLN A 98 -18.94 -15.94 13.64
CA GLN A 98 -19.62 -15.29 14.76
C GLN A 98 -21.13 -15.16 14.52
N SER A 99 -21.83 -16.30 14.47
CA SER A 99 -23.27 -16.34 14.16
C SER A 99 -24.14 -15.56 15.15
N SER A 100 -23.79 -15.52 16.43
CA SER A 100 -24.58 -14.81 17.45
C SER A 100 -24.52 -13.29 17.28
N LEU A 101 -23.35 -12.73 16.99
CA LEU A 101 -23.17 -11.29 16.80
C LEU A 101 -23.78 -10.84 15.47
N LEU A 102 -23.68 -11.66 14.41
CA LEU A 102 -24.40 -11.44 13.15
C LEU A 102 -25.91 -11.37 13.37
N GLN A 103 -26.47 -12.30 14.16
CA GLN A 103 -27.89 -12.31 14.47
C GLN A 103 -28.31 -11.07 15.27
N GLU A 104 -27.55 -10.71 16.31
CA GLU A 104 -27.80 -9.50 17.13
C GLU A 104 -27.85 -8.23 16.26
N ILE A 105 -26.91 -8.08 15.32
CA ILE A 105 -26.87 -6.96 14.37
C ILE A 105 -28.08 -7.00 13.43
N GLN A 106 -28.43 -8.17 12.91
CA GLN A 106 -29.55 -8.31 11.98
C GLN A 106 -30.90 -7.97 12.63
N GLU A 107 -31.10 -8.41 13.88
CA GLU A 107 -32.31 -8.16 14.66
C GLU A 107 -32.42 -6.69 15.10
N THR A 108 -31.32 -6.10 15.56
CA THR A 108 -31.32 -4.72 16.07
C THR A 108 -31.39 -3.68 14.96
N LEU A 109 -30.66 -3.91 13.85
CA LEU A 109 -30.68 -3.07 12.66
C LEU A 109 -31.66 -3.61 11.61
N ASP A 110 -32.83 -4.10 12.03
CA ASP A 110 -33.84 -4.61 11.10
C ASP A 110 -34.49 -3.47 10.28
N GLN A 111 -34.51 -3.64 8.97
CA GLN A 111 -34.96 -2.60 8.04
C GLN A 111 -36.45 -2.31 8.18
N GLU A 112 -37.28 -3.36 8.33
CA GLU A 112 -38.73 -3.23 8.44
C GLU A 112 -39.12 -2.63 9.79
N LEU A 113 -38.49 -3.08 10.86
CA LEU A 113 -38.72 -2.58 12.21
C LEU A 113 -38.37 -1.09 12.31
N ILE A 114 -37.20 -0.69 11.80
CA ILE A 114 -36.79 0.71 11.83
C ILE A 114 -37.74 1.58 11.01
N PHE A 115 -38.14 1.12 9.81
CA PHE A 115 -39.11 1.84 8.98
C PHE A 115 -40.44 2.04 9.71
N GLN A 116 -40.93 1.00 10.39
CA GLN A 116 -42.14 1.09 11.22
C GLN A 116 -41.98 2.04 12.41
N GLN A 117 -40.82 2.06 13.07
CA GLN A 117 -40.54 3.00 14.15
C GLN A 117 -40.55 4.46 13.66
N ILE A 118 -39.99 4.73 12.49
CA ILE A 118 -40.01 6.07 11.87
C ILE A 118 -41.45 6.48 11.55
N ALA A 119 -42.23 5.60 10.90
CA ALA A 119 -43.62 5.89 10.52
C ALA A 119 -44.53 6.21 11.73
N ASN A 120 -44.22 5.63 12.90
CA ASN A 120 -44.97 5.82 14.13
C ASN A 120 -44.35 6.85 15.11
N ASN A 121 -43.35 7.64 14.68
CA ASN A 121 -42.63 8.61 15.53
C ASN A 121 -42.02 8.00 16.81
N ALA A 122 -41.60 6.73 16.74
CA ALA A 122 -41.00 5.98 17.85
C ALA A 122 -39.50 5.70 17.62
N PHE A 123 -38.91 6.29 16.58
CA PHE A 123 -37.52 6.05 16.19
C PHE A 123 -36.54 6.81 17.08
N ASP A 124 -35.59 6.07 17.68
CA ASP A 124 -34.51 6.62 18.50
C ASP A 124 -33.16 6.39 17.80
N ILE A 125 -32.74 7.40 17.03
CA ILE A 125 -31.47 7.41 16.31
C ILE A 125 -30.25 7.39 17.25
N VAL A 126 -30.37 7.94 18.47
CA VAL A 126 -29.25 8.04 19.41
C VAL A 126 -28.94 6.68 20.00
N SER A 127 -29.96 5.94 20.42
CA SER A 127 -29.79 4.57 20.93
C SER A 127 -29.19 3.65 19.88
N LEU A 128 -29.61 3.76 18.61
CA LEU A 128 -29.04 2.98 17.51
C LEU A 128 -27.59 3.36 17.19
N GLY A 129 -27.26 4.65 17.16
CA GLY A 129 -25.88 5.11 16.97
C GLY A 129 -24.94 4.56 18.05
N ASN A 130 -25.38 4.57 19.31
CA ASN A 130 -24.62 3.98 20.42
C ASN A 130 -24.49 2.45 20.30
N PHE A 131 -25.54 1.74 19.90
CA PHE A 131 -25.47 0.30 19.64
C PHE A 131 -24.43 -0.04 18.56
N VAL A 132 -24.42 0.73 17.45
CA VAL A 132 -23.43 0.56 16.39
C VAL A 132 -22.02 0.81 16.93
N LEU A 133 -21.80 1.90 17.67
CA LEU A 133 -20.50 2.21 18.25
C LEU A 133 -20.00 1.10 19.18
N GLU A 134 -20.86 0.58 20.06
CA GLU A 134 -20.51 -0.52 20.96
C GLU A 134 -20.23 -1.81 20.19
N THR A 135 -20.95 -2.08 19.11
CA THR A 135 -20.68 -3.22 18.21
C THR A 135 -19.30 -3.07 17.57
N LEU A 136 -18.96 -1.88 17.06
CA LEU A 136 -17.65 -1.60 16.49
C LEU A 136 -16.54 -1.75 17.53
N SER A 137 -16.76 -1.31 18.77
CA SER A 137 -15.77 -1.43 19.85
C SER A 137 -15.37 -2.89 20.15
N LYS A 138 -16.26 -3.85 19.88
CA LYS A 138 -15.99 -5.29 20.05
C LYS A 138 -15.23 -5.89 18.86
N LEU A 139 -15.30 -5.24 17.69
CA LEU A 139 -14.76 -5.75 16.42
C LEU A 139 -13.44 -5.07 16.03
N CYS A 140 -13.18 -3.86 16.51
CA CYS A 140 -12.02 -3.08 16.09
C CYS A 140 -10.70 -3.62 16.67
N ALA A 141 -9.60 -3.32 15.97
CA ALA A 141 -8.26 -3.59 16.46
C ALA A 141 -7.87 -2.57 17.57
N PRO A 142 -6.97 -2.93 18.50
CA PRO A 142 -6.59 -2.05 19.62
C PRO A 142 -6.08 -0.66 19.22
N VAL A 143 -5.53 -0.53 18.01
CA VAL A 143 -5.09 0.76 17.46
C VAL A 143 -6.22 1.79 17.31
N ARG A 144 -7.48 1.33 17.26
CA ARG A 144 -8.68 2.16 17.10
C ARG A 144 -9.39 2.49 18.42
N ASP A 145 -8.87 2.01 19.55
CA ASP A 145 -9.51 2.24 20.86
C ASP A 145 -9.63 3.73 21.19
N ASP A 146 -8.67 4.56 20.76
CA ASP A 146 -8.72 6.00 20.98
C ASP A 146 -9.77 6.70 20.11
N ASP A 147 -10.03 6.19 18.91
CA ASP A 147 -11.11 6.69 18.04
C ASP A 147 -12.47 6.35 18.66
N ILE A 148 -12.66 5.12 19.15
CA ILE A 148 -13.87 4.72 19.89
C ILE A 148 -14.10 5.63 21.12
N LYS A 149 -13.04 5.92 21.91
CA LYS A 149 -13.15 6.81 23.07
C LYS A 149 -13.59 8.22 22.68
N LYS A 150 -13.05 8.78 21.59
CA LYS A 150 -13.48 10.10 21.09
C LYS A 150 -14.96 10.07 20.72
N LEU A 151 -15.41 9.05 19.99
CA LEU A 151 -16.80 8.92 19.57
C LEU A 151 -17.76 8.75 20.75
N ARG A 152 -17.39 8.01 21.79
CA ARG A 152 -18.20 7.88 23.02
C ARG A 152 -18.44 9.21 23.74
N ASN A 153 -17.54 10.18 23.58
CA ASN A 153 -17.67 11.51 24.19
C ASN A 153 -18.49 12.49 23.33
N THR A 154 -18.84 12.12 22.10
CA THR A 154 -19.61 12.95 21.18
C THR A 154 -21.09 12.94 21.57
N GLN A 155 -21.63 14.10 21.95
CA GLN A 155 -23.03 14.23 22.39
C GLN A 155 -24.01 14.46 21.23
N GLU A 156 -23.53 15.04 20.13
CA GLU A 156 -24.35 15.34 18.96
C GLU A 156 -24.45 14.11 18.04
N ILE A 157 -25.66 13.80 17.58
CA ILE A 157 -25.90 12.61 16.77
C ILE A 157 -25.26 12.68 15.37
N ILE A 158 -25.24 13.86 14.73
CA ILE A 158 -24.68 14.00 13.38
C ILE A 158 -23.16 13.77 13.38
N PRO A 159 -22.37 14.43 14.25
CA PRO A 159 -20.95 14.14 14.36
C PRO A 159 -20.66 12.70 14.81
N LEU A 160 -21.52 12.10 15.65
CA LEU A 160 -21.39 10.70 16.04
C LEU A 160 -21.52 9.75 14.83
N LEU A 161 -22.59 9.88 14.04
CA LEU A 161 -22.80 9.05 12.84
C LEU A 161 -21.69 9.25 11.81
N ARG A 162 -21.23 10.48 11.61
CA ARG A 162 -20.11 10.77 10.73
C ARG A 162 -18.83 10.06 11.18
N GLY A 163 -18.50 10.18 12.47
CA GLY A 163 -17.32 9.53 13.02
C GLY A 163 -17.40 8.01 13.00
N ILE A 164 -18.59 7.43 13.17
CA ILE A 164 -18.83 5.99 13.00
C ILE A 164 -18.56 5.56 11.55
N LEU A 165 -19.02 6.33 10.56
CA LEU A 165 -18.78 6.04 9.14
C LEU A 165 -17.28 6.09 8.80
N GLU A 166 -16.59 7.13 9.27
CA GLU A 166 -15.15 7.29 9.11
C GLU A 166 -14.38 6.12 9.76
N LEU A 167 -14.77 5.72 10.96
CA LEU A 167 -14.20 4.55 11.65
C LEU A 167 -14.45 3.24 10.87
N LEU A 168 -15.65 3.04 10.32
CA LEU A 168 -15.96 1.87 9.49
C LEU A 168 -15.06 1.77 8.26
N ASN A 169 -14.81 2.88 7.58
CA ASN A 169 -13.91 2.94 6.42
C ASN A 169 -12.48 2.57 6.81
N LEU A 170 -12.01 3.07 7.95
CA LEU A 170 -10.71 2.70 8.50
C LEU A 170 -10.62 1.21 8.86
N MET A 171 -11.66 0.65 9.47
CA MET A 171 -11.73 -0.77 9.79
C MET A 171 -11.74 -1.67 8.55
N LYS A 172 -12.33 -1.24 7.43
CA LYS A 172 -12.25 -1.97 6.15
C LYS A 172 -10.80 -2.11 5.67
N ILE A 173 -10.02 -1.04 5.79
CA ILE A 173 -8.60 -1.05 5.43
C ILE A 173 -7.81 -1.93 6.39
N ASP A 174 -8.09 -1.85 7.69
CA ASP A 174 -7.46 -2.70 8.70
C ASP A 174 -7.70 -4.20 8.38
N LEU A 175 -8.94 -4.57 8.01
CA LEU A 175 -9.28 -5.93 7.61
C LEU A 175 -8.57 -6.36 6.32
N ALA A 176 -8.53 -5.50 5.29
CA ALA A 176 -7.83 -5.78 4.04
C ALA A 176 -6.33 -6.00 4.27
N ASN A 177 -5.69 -5.15 5.08
CA ASN A 177 -4.29 -5.28 5.47
C ASN A 177 -4.02 -6.56 6.28
N TYR A 178 -4.92 -6.93 7.19
CA TYR A 178 -4.84 -8.17 7.94
C TYR A 178 -4.95 -9.40 7.02
N GLN A 179 -5.91 -9.40 6.09
CA GLN A 179 -6.10 -10.48 5.11
C GLN A 179 -4.89 -10.60 4.18
N LEU A 180 -4.37 -9.48 3.69
CA LEU A 180 -3.15 -9.46 2.87
C LEU A 180 -1.98 -10.09 3.62
N LYS A 181 -1.77 -9.72 4.89
CA LYS A 181 -0.71 -10.30 5.72
C LYS A 181 -0.88 -11.81 5.92
N ALA A 182 -2.12 -12.28 6.08
CA ALA A 182 -2.41 -13.71 6.21
C ALA A 182 -2.18 -14.48 4.89
N LEU A 183 -2.45 -13.86 3.75
CA LEU A 183 -2.28 -14.47 2.42
C LEU A 183 -0.86 -14.34 1.87
N LYS A 184 -0.04 -13.40 2.37
CA LYS A 184 1.31 -13.12 1.89
C LYS A 184 2.18 -14.38 1.69
N PRO A 185 2.21 -15.37 2.60
CA PRO A 185 3.00 -16.59 2.38
C PRO A 185 2.59 -17.40 1.15
N VAL A 186 1.29 -17.41 0.82
CA VAL A 186 0.77 -18.09 -0.37
C VAL A 186 1.06 -17.27 -1.62
N LEU A 187 0.91 -15.94 -1.54
CA LEU A 187 1.23 -15.04 -2.65
C LEU A 187 2.71 -15.15 -3.05
N ILE A 188 3.64 -15.25 -2.09
CA ILE A 188 5.08 -15.43 -2.37
C ILE A 188 5.34 -16.73 -3.16
N GLN A 189 4.59 -17.80 -2.91
CA GLN A 189 4.78 -19.08 -3.62
C GLN A 189 4.40 -18.99 -5.10
N GLU A 190 3.36 -18.22 -5.42
CA GLU A 190 2.83 -18.07 -6.78
C GLU A 190 3.37 -16.83 -7.51
N ALA A 191 4.05 -15.92 -6.81
CA ALA A 191 4.51 -14.63 -7.34
C ALA A 191 5.39 -14.79 -8.59
N VAL A 192 6.35 -15.72 -8.55
CA VAL A 192 7.28 -15.95 -9.68
C VAL A 192 6.54 -16.42 -10.93
N SER A 193 5.55 -17.29 -10.77
CA SER A 193 4.73 -17.79 -11.88
C SER A 193 3.89 -16.66 -12.48
N TYR A 194 3.26 -15.85 -11.63
CA TYR A 194 2.44 -14.71 -12.02
C TYR A 194 3.25 -13.64 -12.76
N GLU A 195 4.41 -13.23 -12.23
CA GLU A 195 5.28 -12.24 -12.85
C GLU A 195 5.78 -12.70 -14.22
N ARG A 196 6.13 -13.99 -14.36
CA ARG A 196 6.54 -14.55 -15.66
C ARG A 196 5.40 -14.51 -16.68
N GLU A 197 4.20 -14.92 -16.29
CA GLU A 197 3.03 -14.89 -17.18
C GLU A 197 2.71 -13.46 -17.63
N LYS A 198 2.72 -12.49 -16.70
CA LYS A 198 2.47 -11.08 -17.03
C LYS A 198 3.58 -10.44 -17.84
N PHE A 199 4.82 -10.82 -17.61
CA PHE A 199 5.94 -10.41 -18.45
C PHE A 199 5.80 -10.97 -19.87
N GLU A 200 5.38 -12.23 -20.03
CA GLU A 200 5.11 -12.80 -21.35
C GLU A 200 3.95 -12.09 -22.07
N GLU A 201 2.88 -11.73 -21.36
CA GLU A 201 1.81 -10.90 -21.90
C GLU A 201 2.33 -9.53 -22.36
N TYR A 202 3.11 -8.85 -21.51
CA TYR A 202 3.74 -7.57 -21.85
C TYR A 202 4.61 -7.69 -23.10
N MET A 203 5.42 -8.74 -23.22
CA MET A 203 6.29 -8.97 -24.38
C MET A 203 5.53 -9.26 -25.69
N LYS A 204 4.33 -9.85 -25.62
CA LYS A 204 3.47 -10.03 -26.80
C LYS A 204 2.94 -8.71 -27.33
N VAL A 205 2.63 -7.77 -26.43
CA VAL A 205 2.07 -6.47 -26.77
C VAL A 205 3.18 -5.46 -27.12
N ASN A 206 4.34 -5.53 -26.48
CA ASN A 206 5.48 -4.64 -26.70
C ASN A 206 6.82 -5.39 -26.92
N PRO A 207 7.06 -5.97 -28.12
CA PRO A 207 8.26 -6.76 -28.40
C PRO A 207 9.59 -5.98 -28.35
N GLU A 208 9.55 -4.66 -28.57
CA GLU A 208 10.73 -3.78 -28.56
C GLU A 208 10.95 -3.09 -27.20
N GLY A 209 10.12 -3.37 -26.20
CA GLY A 209 10.12 -2.70 -24.89
C GLY A 209 11.31 -2.96 -23.96
N LEU A 210 12.34 -3.67 -24.41
CA LEU A 210 13.52 -4.07 -23.61
C LEU A 210 14.82 -3.44 -24.15
N THR A 211 14.76 -2.20 -24.58
CA THR A 211 15.89 -1.56 -25.25
C THR A 211 17.03 -1.28 -24.27
N MET A 212 16.73 -0.70 -23.11
CA MET A 212 17.73 -0.40 -22.08
C MET A 212 18.29 -1.67 -21.46
N THR A 213 17.45 -2.68 -21.24
CA THR A 213 17.86 -3.99 -20.73
C THR A 213 18.88 -4.65 -21.67
N LYS A 214 18.66 -4.58 -22.99
CA LYS A 214 19.62 -5.10 -23.98
C LYS A 214 20.92 -4.30 -23.98
N LEU A 215 20.85 -2.96 -23.95
CA LEU A 215 22.04 -2.09 -23.92
C LEU A 215 22.90 -2.36 -22.69
N TRP A 216 22.28 -2.41 -21.50
CA TRP A 216 22.94 -2.70 -20.23
C TRP A 216 23.69 -4.04 -20.24
N LEU A 217 23.06 -5.11 -20.74
CA LEU A 217 23.69 -6.42 -20.85
C LEU A 217 24.84 -6.43 -21.88
N LEU A 218 24.68 -5.73 -23.01
CA LEU A 218 25.72 -5.62 -24.04
C LEU A 218 26.95 -4.85 -23.53
N GLU A 219 26.75 -3.76 -22.79
CA GLU A 219 27.85 -3.01 -22.16
C GLU A 219 28.61 -3.87 -21.15
N THR A 220 27.89 -4.63 -20.33
CA THR A 220 28.49 -5.56 -19.37
C THR A 220 29.32 -6.62 -20.08
N LEU A 221 28.77 -7.23 -21.14
CA LEU A 221 29.47 -8.19 -21.99
C LEU A 221 30.77 -7.61 -22.57
N GLN A 222 30.70 -6.41 -23.13
CA GLN A 222 31.88 -5.75 -23.71
C GLN A 222 32.95 -5.44 -22.67
N ASN A 223 32.56 -5.06 -21.46
CA ASN A 223 33.49 -4.80 -20.37
C ASN A 223 34.14 -6.08 -19.84
N LEU A 224 33.41 -7.19 -19.78
CA LEU A 224 33.96 -8.50 -19.42
C LEU A 224 34.89 -9.06 -20.49
N ALA A 225 34.52 -8.92 -21.78
CA ALA A 225 35.35 -9.38 -22.90
C ALA A 225 36.72 -8.68 -22.99
N LYS A 226 36.87 -7.49 -22.37
CA LYS A 226 38.17 -6.81 -22.23
C LYS A 226 39.06 -7.41 -21.13
N LYS A 227 38.46 -8.06 -20.12
CA LYS A 227 39.14 -8.56 -18.91
C LYS A 227 39.36 -10.08 -18.95
N VAL A 228 38.46 -10.81 -19.59
CA VAL A 228 38.41 -12.28 -19.62
C VAL A 228 38.36 -12.75 -21.07
N ASN A 229 38.97 -13.90 -21.36
CA ASN A 229 38.99 -14.47 -22.71
C ASN A 229 37.56 -14.87 -23.14
N VAL A 230 37.17 -14.56 -24.39
CA VAL A 230 35.79 -14.68 -24.87
C VAL A 230 35.22 -16.10 -24.77
N GLN A 231 36.11 -17.10 -24.78
CA GLN A 231 35.77 -18.53 -24.70
C GLN A 231 35.35 -19.00 -23.29
N GLU A 232 35.59 -18.19 -22.25
CA GLU A 232 35.27 -18.50 -20.85
C GLU A 232 34.03 -17.73 -20.33
N LEU A 233 33.39 -16.91 -21.17
CA LEU A 233 32.18 -16.20 -20.77
C LEU A 233 30.97 -17.13 -20.78
N ASP A 234 30.31 -17.23 -19.63
CA ASP A 234 28.99 -17.84 -19.45
C ASP A 234 27.92 -16.77 -19.17
N CYS A 235 26.68 -17.06 -19.52
CA CYS A 235 25.51 -16.24 -19.25
C CYS A 235 25.36 -15.92 -17.76
N GLU A 236 25.68 -16.87 -16.88
CA GLU A 236 25.65 -16.67 -15.42
C GLU A 236 26.68 -15.62 -14.98
N MET A 237 27.90 -15.71 -15.51
CA MET A 237 28.95 -14.73 -15.22
C MET A 237 28.54 -13.32 -15.69
N VAL A 238 27.95 -13.23 -16.88
CA VAL A 238 27.47 -11.96 -17.44
C VAL A 238 26.35 -11.36 -16.60
N THR A 239 25.36 -12.17 -16.21
CA THR A 239 24.23 -11.71 -15.39
C THR A 239 24.69 -11.25 -14.01
N ILE A 240 25.54 -12.01 -13.32
CA ILE A 240 26.10 -11.60 -12.02
C ILE A 240 26.81 -10.25 -12.15
N ASN A 241 27.73 -10.12 -13.12
CA ASN A 241 28.46 -8.87 -13.31
C ASN A 241 27.55 -7.71 -13.74
N ALA A 242 26.47 -7.99 -14.47
CA ALA A 242 25.50 -6.98 -14.84
C ALA A 242 24.84 -6.42 -13.57
N PHE A 243 24.37 -7.29 -12.66
CA PHE A 243 23.83 -6.86 -11.36
C PHE A 243 24.86 -6.15 -10.49
N LEU A 244 26.12 -6.61 -10.46
CA LEU A 244 27.20 -5.90 -9.76
C LEU A 244 27.40 -4.48 -10.32
N SER A 245 27.30 -4.32 -11.64
CA SER A 245 27.44 -3.01 -12.28
C SER A 245 26.35 -2.00 -11.92
N LEU A 246 25.22 -2.47 -11.36
CA LEU A 246 24.14 -1.62 -10.83
C LEU A 246 24.44 -1.09 -9.43
N MET A 247 25.34 -1.75 -8.69
CA MET A 247 25.80 -1.28 -7.37
C MET A 247 26.96 -0.29 -7.46
N GLU A 248 27.60 -0.18 -8.63
CA GLU A 248 28.66 0.80 -8.85
C GLU A 248 28.08 2.19 -9.09
N PHE A 249 28.53 3.19 -8.34
CA PHE A 249 28.14 4.59 -8.55
C PHE A 249 28.49 5.06 -9.97
N LYS A 250 27.49 5.51 -10.74
CA LYS A 250 27.67 6.21 -12.02
C LYS A 250 26.77 7.44 -12.07
N GLU A 251 27.29 8.54 -12.62
CA GLU A 251 26.56 9.81 -12.74
C GLU A 251 25.30 9.70 -13.63
N GLU A 252 25.31 8.78 -14.60
CA GLU A 252 24.18 8.49 -15.50
C GLU A 252 23.89 6.98 -15.49
N MET A 253 23.12 6.51 -14.51
CA MET A 253 22.64 5.13 -14.48
C MET A 253 21.38 4.99 -15.34
N ILE A 254 21.46 4.20 -16.41
CA ILE A 254 20.29 3.77 -17.17
C ILE A 254 19.77 2.50 -16.52
N TYR A 255 18.68 2.59 -15.76
CA TYR A 255 18.04 1.40 -15.19
C TYR A 255 17.38 0.57 -16.29
N PRO A 256 17.59 -0.75 -16.31
CA PRO A 256 16.95 -1.63 -17.28
C PRO A 256 15.45 -1.71 -17.00
N GLU A 257 14.63 -1.78 -18.06
CA GLU A 257 13.17 -1.81 -17.92
C GLU A 257 12.69 -2.98 -17.07
N THR A 258 13.42 -4.10 -17.06
CA THR A 258 13.12 -5.28 -16.24
C THR A 258 13.29 -5.07 -14.74
N LEU A 259 14.04 -4.05 -14.30
CA LEU A 259 14.30 -3.76 -12.89
C LEU A 259 13.68 -2.43 -12.43
N LEU A 260 12.81 -1.84 -13.25
CA LEU A 260 12.22 -0.54 -12.97
C LEU A 260 11.45 -0.52 -11.64
N LEU A 261 10.79 -1.64 -11.29
CA LEU A 261 10.04 -1.77 -10.03
C LEU A 261 10.95 -1.80 -8.79
N ASP A 262 12.22 -2.18 -8.98
CA ASP A 262 13.20 -2.35 -7.92
C ASP A 262 14.20 -1.18 -7.84
N GLU A 263 14.05 -0.12 -8.65
CA GLU A 263 15.03 0.98 -8.76
C GLU A 263 15.41 1.57 -7.39
N CYS A 264 14.44 2.02 -6.61
CA CYS A 264 14.68 2.60 -5.29
C CYS A 264 15.35 1.61 -4.33
N ARG A 265 14.99 0.32 -4.41
CA ARG A 265 15.56 -0.74 -3.57
C ARG A 265 17.01 -1.04 -3.95
N LEU A 266 17.30 -1.05 -5.26
CA LEU A 266 18.65 -1.23 -5.78
C LEU A 266 19.55 -0.03 -5.46
N GLN A 267 19.02 1.20 -5.53
CA GLN A 267 19.75 2.41 -5.10
C GLN A 267 20.08 2.36 -3.61
N ALA A 268 19.12 2.03 -2.75
CA ALA A 268 19.36 1.88 -1.32
C ALA A 268 20.41 0.80 -1.01
N LEU A 269 20.44 -0.28 -1.79
CA LEU A 269 21.44 -1.33 -1.68
C LEU A 269 22.83 -0.86 -2.15
N ALA A 270 22.90 -0.12 -3.26
CA ALA A 270 24.14 0.50 -3.75
C ALA A 270 24.72 1.47 -2.72
N ASP A 271 23.89 2.37 -2.16
CA ASP A 271 24.29 3.29 -1.10
C ASP A 271 24.82 2.54 0.13
N SER A 272 24.16 1.45 0.50
CA SER A 272 24.60 0.59 1.62
C SER A 272 25.94 -0.08 1.32
N PHE A 273 26.14 -0.53 0.08
CA PHE A 273 27.40 -1.13 -0.36
C PHE A 273 28.55 -0.11 -0.36
N ASP A 274 28.32 1.11 -0.82
CA ASP A 274 29.32 2.19 -0.81
C ASP A 274 29.69 2.59 0.61
N LYS A 275 28.69 2.72 1.50
CA LYS A 275 28.93 2.95 2.94
C LYS A 275 29.80 1.85 3.55
N LEU A 276 29.47 0.58 3.29
CA LEU A 276 30.25 -0.56 3.78
C LEU A 276 31.67 -0.59 3.20
N SER A 277 31.82 -0.28 1.92
CA SER A 277 33.13 -0.21 1.25
C SER A 277 34.00 0.89 1.84
N PHE A 278 33.42 2.06 2.12
CA PHE A 278 34.11 3.17 2.76
C PHE A 278 34.52 2.85 4.20
N ILE A 279 33.62 2.27 4.99
CA ILE A 279 33.93 1.80 6.35
C ILE A 279 35.05 0.75 6.30
N SER A 280 34.95 -0.24 5.41
CA SER A 280 35.96 -1.30 5.27
C SER A 280 37.34 -0.72 4.87
N ALA A 281 37.37 0.25 3.97
CA ALA A 281 38.60 0.95 3.58
C ALA A 281 39.22 1.69 4.77
N ILE A 282 38.43 2.46 5.53
CA ILE A 282 38.91 3.15 6.74
C ILE A 282 39.43 2.16 7.78
N MET A 283 38.69 1.08 8.03
CA MET A 283 39.06 0.05 9.00
C MET A 283 40.37 -0.64 8.59
N THR A 284 40.52 -0.95 7.30
CA THR A 284 41.74 -1.55 6.76
C THR A 284 42.93 -0.59 6.87
N LEU A 285 42.73 0.70 6.56
CA LEU A 285 43.76 1.73 6.77
C LEU A 285 44.14 1.84 8.24
N TYR A 286 43.16 1.91 9.14
CA TYR A 286 43.39 1.99 10.59
C TYR A 286 44.22 0.80 11.11
N VAL A 287 43.84 -0.43 10.76
CA VAL A 287 44.57 -1.65 11.14
C VAL A 287 45.99 -1.66 10.56
N ASN A 288 46.17 -1.20 9.32
CA ASN A 288 47.48 -1.11 8.69
C ASN A 288 48.39 -0.04 9.33
N PHE A 289 47.83 1.08 9.81
CA PHE A 289 48.62 2.18 10.40
C PHE A 289 48.98 1.96 11.89
N ILE A 290 48.10 1.33 12.67
CA ILE A 290 48.29 1.18 14.13
C ILE A 290 48.86 -0.20 14.49
N GLY A 291 48.80 -1.16 13.57
CA GLY A 291 49.16 -2.55 13.82
C GLY A 291 48.04 -3.30 14.54
N ALA A 292 47.95 -4.62 14.32
CA ALA A 292 46.83 -5.48 14.74
C ALA A 292 46.71 -5.73 16.27
N GLY A 293 47.16 -4.78 17.10
CA GLY A 293 47.57 -5.04 18.48
C GLY A 293 46.66 -4.58 19.60
N GLU A 294 46.30 -3.29 19.70
CA GLU A 294 46.06 -2.75 21.06
C GLU A 294 44.75 -2.03 21.36
N ASP A 295 43.83 -1.75 20.41
CA ASP A 295 42.59 -1.03 20.78
C ASP A 295 41.35 -1.39 19.94
N LEU A 296 40.82 -2.60 20.16
CA LEU A 296 39.52 -3.05 19.61
C LEU A 296 38.35 -2.13 20.04
N LYS A 297 38.45 -1.50 21.21
CA LYS A 297 37.40 -0.59 21.72
C LYS A 297 37.35 0.75 20.99
N LEU A 298 38.48 1.25 20.48
CA LEU A 298 38.51 2.45 19.63
C LEU A 298 37.97 2.14 18.24
N LEU A 299 38.21 0.93 17.71
CA LEU A 299 37.64 0.45 16.46
C LEU A 299 36.10 0.44 16.50
N ASP A 300 35.51 -0.09 17.58
CA ASP A 300 34.05 -0.08 17.75
C ASP A 300 33.51 1.36 17.85
N LYS A 301 34.21 2.24 18.56
CA LYS A 301 33.82 3.65 18.70
C LYS A 301 33.93 4.45 17.39
N ILE A 302 34.98 4.21 16.60
CA ILE A 302 35.15 4.80 15.27
C ILE A 302 34.06 4.29 14.32
N LYS A 303 33.72 3.00 14.39
CA LYS A 303 32.61 2.43 13.61
C LYS A 303 31.28 3.09 13.97
N GLU A 304 30.99 3.29 15.25
CA GLU A 304 29.80 4.01 15.71
C GLU A 304 29.77 5.47 15.24
N GLU A 305 30.87 6.22 15.39
CA GLU A 305 30.94 7.61 14.94
C GLU A 305 30.84 7.75 13.41
N ILE A 306 31.43 6.84 12.64
CA ILE A 306 31.30 6.81 11.18
C ILE A 306 29.84 6.48 10.79
N LEU A 307 29.21 5.50 11.43
CA LEU A 307 27.79 5.18 11.17
C LEU A 307 26.85 6.36 11.50
N ILE A 308 27.17 7.15 12.53
CA ILE A 308 26.45 8.38 12.86
C ILE A 308 26.64 9.46 11.78
N ILE A 309 27.87 9.65 11.28
CA ILE A 309 28.18 10.63 10.21
C ILE A 309 27.50 10.26 8.88
N PHE A 310 27.42 8.95 8.56
CA PHE A 310 26.73 8.44 7.36
C PHE A 310 25.21 8.30 7.51
N GLY A 311 24.64 8.83 8.60
CA GLY A 311 23.20 9.07 8.72
C GLY A 311 22.36 7.83 8.96
N ASN A 312 22.78 6.92 9.85
CA ASN A 312 21.81 6.04 10.52
C ASN A 312 21.01 6.86 11.55
N ASN A 313 20.13 7.74 11.08
CA ASN A 313 18.97 8.18 11.84
C ASN A 313 17.80 7.30 11.40
N GLU A 314 17.74 6.07 11.90
CA GLU A 314 16.47 5.38 12.09
C GLU A 314 15.97 5.62 13.52
#